data_AF-A0A3P9L9I3-F1
#
_entry.id   AF-A0A3P9L9I3-F1
#
_cell.length_a   1.000
_cell.length_b   1.000
_cell.length_c   1.000
_cell.angle_alpha   90.00
_cell.angle_beta   90.00
_cell.angle_gamma   90.00
#
_symmetry.space_group_name_H-M   'P 1'
#
loop_
_entity.id
_entity.type
_entity.pdbx_description
1 polymer ?
#
loop_
_entity_poly.entity_id
_entity_poly.type
_entity_poly.pdbx_seq_one_letter_code
_entity_poly.pdbx_strand_id
1 'polypeptide(L)'
;MVKIAFNSALAHKPLSKEAAAAAKDPEVASVPVVAEGSTGRCLLTLLGIAFILSGLIVGAACLYRYFTPKRLYHGAMQFSDVLTPEESQPYYLPRVEEEVEISDNMAVISVPPPRFRPGDPAYILHDFHRKLTAYLDLTLRTCFVIPLNTSVVLPPQDLIDLFSQLMSDSYRSYLVHEDLVVTERIDDVKPLGFYIRRLCDGKETYRMQRRSSLPGGGIEKRSAEDCFTIHHFENKFVTETRICKA
;
A
#
# COMPACT_ATOMS: atom_id res chain seq x y z
N MET A 1 47.38 -56.85 -14.32
CA MET A 1 47.76 -55.97 -15.45
C MET A 1 47.81 -56.82 -16.72
N VAL A 2 46.82 -56.69 -17.60
CA VAL A 2 46.76 -57.44 -18.87
C VAL A 2 46.66 -56.44 -20.01
N LYS A 3 47.61 -56.57 -20.94
CA LYS A 3 47.79 -55.81 -22.18
C LYS A 3 46.60 -56.02 -23.12
N ILE A 4 46.17 -54.98 -23.83
CA ILE A 4 45.47 -55.12 -25.11
C ILE A 4 46.13 -54.19 -26.12
N ALA A 5 46.57 -54.81 -27.22
CA ALA A 5 47.32 -54.24 -28.32
C ALA A 5 46.40 -53.58 -29.36
N PHE A 6 46.96 -52.60 -30.07
CA PHE A 6 46.36 -51.94 -31.23
C PHE A 6 46.42 -52.82 -32.48
N ASN A 7 45.31 -52.90 -33.22
CA ASN A 7 45.28 -53.39 -34.59
C ASN A 7 45.07 -52.22 -35.55
N SER A 8 46.13 -51.83 -36.25
CA SER A 8 46.06 -51.13 -37.53
C SER A 8 46.30 -52.18 -38.63
N ALA A 9 45.33 -52.35 -39.52
CA ALA A 9 45.49 -53.15 -40.72
C ALA A 9 45.76 -52.24 -41.93
N LEU A 10 46.99 -52.36 -42.46
CA LEU A 10 47.44 -51.90 -43.77
C LEU A 10 47.11 -52.96 -44.84
N ALA A 11 46.80 -52.52 -46.06
CA ALA A 11 47.27 -53.09 -47.35
C ALA A 11 46.53 -52.39 -48.51
N HIS A 12 47.10 -51.37 -49.17
CA HIS A 12 48.02 -51.43 -50.32
C HIS A 12 47.52 -52.27 -51.52
N LYS A 13 47.31 -51.63 -52.69
CA LYS A 13 48.20 -51.66 -53.89
C LYS A 13 47.61 -50.84 -55.08
N PRO A 14 48.36 -50.56 -56.19
CA PRO A 14 48.71 -49.18 -56.54
C PRO A 14 48.55 -48.81 -58.04
N LEU A 15 49.03 -47.58 -58.37
CA LEU A 15 49.92 -47.22 -59.49
C LEU A 15 49.37 -46.32 -60.62
N SER A 16 50.01 -45.14 -60.70
CA SER A 16 50.46 -44.37 -61.88
C SER A 16 49.43 -43.73 -62.81
N LYS A 17 49.46 -42.39 -62.94
CA LYS A 17 50.31 -41.69 -63.92
C LYS A 17 50.28 -40.17 -63.72
N GLU A 18 51.44 -39.54 -63.86
CA GLU A 18 51.70 -38.09 -63.73
C GLU A 18 51.13 -37.22 -64.87
N ALA A 19 50.92 -35.94 -64.50
CA ALA A 19 51.14 -34.68 -65.23
C ALA A 19 50.47 -34.42 -66.60
N ALA A 20 49.67 -33.34 -66.66
CA ALA A 20 49.91 -32.19 -67.55
C ALA A 20 48.89 -31.06 -67.32
N ALA A 21 49.37 -29.83 -67.43
CA ALA A 21 48.64 -28.57 -67.32
C ALA A 21 47.65 -28.33 -68.47
N ALA A 22 46.60 -27.55 -68.23
CA ALA A 22 46.14 -26.44 -69.07
C ALA A 22 44.79 -25.87 -68.58
N ALA A 23 44.75 -24.56 -68.40
CA ALA A 23 43.55 -23.78 -68.12
C ALA A 23 42.67 -23.62 -69.38
N LYS A 24 41.34 -23.67 -69.21
CA LYS A 24 40.32 -22.85 -69.91
C LYS A 24 38.90 -23.15 -69.39
N ASP A 25 38.25 -22.12 -68.86
CA ASP A 25 36.79 -21.95 -68.66
C ASP A 25 36.00 -21.96 -70.00
N PRO A 26 34.64 -21.81 -70.08
CA PRO A 26 33.56 -21.83 -69.06
C PRO A 26 32.30 -22.67 -69.48
N GLU A 27 31.29 -22.67 -68.59
CA GLU A 27 29.84 -22.69 -68.88
C GLU A 27 29.10 -24.05 -69.09
N VAL A 28 28.25 -24.39 -68.12
CA VAL A 28 26.77 -24.55 -68.25
C VAL A 28 26.22 -25.58 -67.23
N ALA A 29 25.17 -25.13 -66.51
CA ALA A 29 24.18 -25.87 -65.74
C ALA A 29 24.59 -26.48 -64.39
N SER A 30 24.12 -25.88 -63.28
CA SER A 30 22.82 -26.25 -62.68
C SER A 30 22.66 -25.72 -61.25
N VAL A 31 21.40 -25.40 -60.90
CA VAL A 31 20.82 -25.17 -59.56
C VAL A 31 20.84 -23.72 -59.03
N PRO A 32 19.67 -23.04 -58.90
CA PRO A 32 19.55 -21.93 -57.96
C PRO A 32 19.50 -22.54 -56.55
N VAL A 33 20.55 -22.33 -55.77
CA VAL A 33 20.53 -22.64 -54.34
C VAL A 33 19.59 -21.62 -53.69
N VAL A 34 18.36 -22.05 -53.43
CA VAL A 34 17.37 -21.37 -52.61
C VAL A 34 17.99 -21.12 -51.24
N ALA A 35 18.42 -19.88 -50.99
CA ALA A 35 18.83 -19.39 -49.69
C ALA A 35 17.60 -18.84 -48.93
N GLU A 36 16.52 -19.62 -48.83
CA GLU A 36 15.32 -19.26 -48.06
C GLU A 36 15.03 -20.36 -47.04
N GLY A 37 15.52 -20.15 -45.81
CA GLY A 37 15.27 -21.11 -44.73
C GLY A 37 15.98 -20.81 -43.42
N SER A 38 17.01 -19.96 -43.43
CA SER A 38 17.81 -19.64 -42.24
C SER A 38 17.33 -18.37 -41.52
N THR A 39 17.00 -17.32 -42.26
CA THR A 39 16.57 -16.01 -41.73
C THR A 39 15.18 -16.07 -41.06
N GLY A 40 14.21 -16.75 -41.67
CA GLY A 40 12.87 -16.89 -41.11
C GLY A 40 12.82 -17.71 -39.81
N ARG A 41 13.67 -18.74 -39.69
CA ARG A 41 13.77 -19.57 -38.48
C ARG A 41 14.39 -18.80 -37.31
N CYS A 42 15.43 -18.02 -37.57
CA CYS A 42 16.05 -17.15 -36.58
C CYS A 42 15.06 -16.09 -36.07
N LEU A 43 14.32 -15.45 -36.98
CA LEU A 43 13.31 -14.45 -36.61
C LEU A 43 12.17 -15.03 -35.77
N LEU A 44 11.66 -16.22 -36.10
CA LEU A 44 10.62 -16.89 -35.31
C LEU A 44 11.12 -17.28 -33.91
N THR A 45 12.37 -17.74 -33.79
CA THR A 45 12.96 -18.03 -32.47
C THR A 45 13.15 -16.76 -31.64
N LEU A 46 13.57 -15.65 -32.26
CA LEU A 46 13.74 -14.38 -31.57
C LEU A 46 12.39 -13.80 -31.11
N LEU A 47 11.35 -13.89 -31.93
CA LEU A 47 9.99 -13.50 -31.55
C LEU A 47 9.46 -14.37 -30.41
N GLY A 48 9.65 -15.69 -30.47
CA GLY A 48 9.25 -16.60 -29.39
C GLY A 48 9.93 -16.27 -28.07
N ILE A 49 11.24 -16.01 -28.08
CA ILE A 49 11.99 -15.60 -26.89
C ILE A 49 11.49 -14.25 -26.38
N ALA A 50 11.23 -13.27 -27.25
CA ALA A 50 10.69 -11.97 -26.86
C ALA A 50 9.31 -12.09 -26.19
N PHE A 51 8.42 -12.96 -26.69
CA PHE A 51 7.13 -13.23 -26.06
C PHE A 51 7.29 -13.86 -24.67
N ILE A 52 8.18 -14.85 -24.53
CA ILE A 52 8.46 -15.48 -23.23
C ILE A 52 9.02 -14.46 -22.22
N LEU A 53 9.99 -13.65 -22.64
CA LEU A 53 10.56 -12.59 -21.79
C LEU A 53 9.51 -11.55 -21.40
N SER A 54 8.65 -11.13 -22.32
CA SER A 54 7.57 -10.20 -22.01
C SER A 54 6.56 -10.79 -21.02
N GLY A 55 6.21 -12.07 -21.19
CA GLY A 55 5.34 -12.80 -20.27
C GLY A 55 5.95 -12.94 -18.89
N LEU A 56 7.27 -13.20 -18.81
CA LEU A 56 8.00 -13.25 -17.54
C LEU A 56 8.02 -11.89 -16.84
N ILE A 57 8.26 -10.79 -17.57
CA ILE A 57 8.28 -9.44 -16.99
C ILE A 57 6.88 -9.06 -16.48
N VAL A 58 5.84 -9.25 -17.28
CA VAL A 58 4.45 -8.94 -16.88
C VAL A 58 4.01 -9.83 -15.73
N GLY A 59 4.29 -11.14 -15.81
CA GLY A 59 4.00 -12.09 -14.74
C GLY A 59 4.71 -11.72 -13.44
N ALA A 60 6.01 -11.39 -13.50
CA ALA A 60 6.78 -10.91 -12.36
C ALA A 60 6.23 -9.59 -11.81
N ALA A 61 5.82 -8.63 -12.66
CA ALA A 61 5.23 -7.38 -12.21
C ALA A 61 3.86 -7.58 -11.54
N CYS A 62 3.01 -8.47 -12.07
CA CYS A 62 1.74 -8.84 -11.46
C CYS A 62 1.93 -9.55 -10.12
N LEU A 63 2.84 -10.51 -10.06
CA LEU A 63 3.19 -11.21 -8.81
C LEU A 63 3.81 -10.24 -7.81
N TYR A 64 4.71 -9.36 -8.25
CA TYR A 64 5.32 -8.34 -7.41
C TYR A 64 4.25 -7.44 -6.80
N ARG A 65 3.27 -6.96 -7.59
CA ARG A 65 2.15 -6.16 -7.07
C ARG A 65 1.22 -6.93 -6.15
N TYR A 66 0.98 -8.21 -6.43
CA TYR A 66 0.11 -9.04 -5.60
C TYR A 66 0.76 -9.36 -4.24
N PHE A 67 2.07 -9.59 -4.24
CA PHE A 67 2.84 -9.94 -3.05
C PHE A 67 3.48 -8.74 -2.36
N THR A 68 3.43 -7.52 -2.92
CA THR A 68 3.96 -6.36 -2.19
C THR A 68 3.10 -6.16 -0.96
N PRO A 69 3.64 -6.37 0.26
CA PRO A 69 2.85 -6.18 1.45
C PRO A 69 2.42 -4.72 1.51
N LYS A 70 1.16 -4.50 1.88
CA LYS A 70 0.69 -3.18 2.29
C LYS A 70 1.63 -2.68 3.37
N ARG A 71 2.16 -1.47 3.21
CA ARG A 71 3.09 -0.89 4.18
C ARG A 71 2.29 -0.54 5.43
N LEU A 72 2.44 -1.40 6.43
CA LEU A 72 1.92 -1.17 7.77
C LEU A 72 2.98 -0.42 8.56
N TYR A 73 2.60 0.74 9.07
CA TYR A 73 3.45 1.58 9.90
C TYR A 73 2.98 1.49 11.34
N HIS A 74 3.91 1.38 12.28
CA HIS A 74 3.61 1.40 13.70
C HIS A 74 4.20 2.66 14.31
N GLY A 75 3.38 3.44 14.99
CA GLY A 75 3.79 4.70 15.61
C GLY A 75 3.39 4.74 17.08
N ALA A 76 4.20 5.40 17.91
CA ALA A 76 3.86 5.67 19.29
C ALA A 76 4.20 7.11 19.66
N MET A 77 3.22 7.83 20.22
CA MET A 77 3.41 9.19 20.73
C MET A 77 3.10 9.26 22.23
N GLN A 78 3.92 10.02 22.95
CA GLN A 78 3.61 10.47 24.29
C GLN A 78 3.04 11.89 24.22
N PHE A 79 2.08 12.22 25.08
CA PHE A 79 1.51 13.56 25.10
C PHE A 79 1.31 14.11 26.51
N SER A 80 1.38 15.43 26.63
CA SER A 80 0.99 16.16 27.85
C SER A 80 -0.37 16.82 27.65
N ASP A 81 -1.29 16.58 28.59
CA ASP A 81 -2.54 17.31 28.68
C ASP A 81 -2.33 18.56 29.55
N VAL A 82 -2.49 19.74 28.94
CA VAL A 82 -2.30 21.04 29.62
C VAL A 82 -3.48 21.36 30.55
N LEU A 83 -4.64 20.71 30.37
CA LEU A 83 -5.89 21.01 31.07
C LEU A 83 -6.04 20.29 32.41
N THR A 84 -5.26 19.23 32.66
CA THR A 84 -5.22 18.54 33.97
C THR A 84 -3.82 18.60 34.59
N PRO A 85 -3.46 19.72 35.27
CA PRO A 85 -2.18 19.82 35.95
C PRO A 85 -2.07 19.02 37.26
N GLU A 86 -3.16 18.45 37.79
CA GLU A 86 -3.24 18.11 39.23
C GLU A 86 -3.13 16.63 39.64
N GLU A 87 -3.04 15.64 38.74
CA GLU A 87 -2.97 14.22 39.17
C GLU A 87 -2.00 13.31 38.40
N SER A 88 -1.19 13.84 37.47
CA SER A 88 -0.19 13.00 36.80
C SER A 88 1.00 12.75 37.71
N GLN A 89 1.15 11.52 38.20
CA GLN A 89 2.41 11.05 38.77
C GLN A 89 3.56 11.46 37.82
N PRO A 90 4.62 12.14 38.29
CA PRO A 90 5.62 12.80 37.44
C PRO A 90 6.45 11.86 36.53
N TYR A 91 6.16 10.56 36.55
CA TYR A 91 6.94 9.52 35.88
C TYR A 91 6.21 8.83 34.71
N TYR A 92 4.93 9.12 34.44
CA TYR A 92 4.18 8.48 33.35
C TYR A 92 3.42 9.49 32.50
N LEU A 93 3.97 9.83 31.33
CA LEU A 93 3.22 10.52 30.29
C LEU A 93 2.31 9.50 29.57
N PRO A 94 1.02 9.84 29.33
CA PRO A 94 0.15 9.05 28.48
C PRO A 94 0.79 8.75 27.13
N ARG A 95 0.62 7.51 26.65
CA ARG A 95 1.16 7.01 25.39
C ARG A 95 0.04 6.44 24.53
N VAL A 96 -0.02 6.86 23.28
CA VAL A 96 -0.91 6.32 22.24
C VAL A 96 -0.07 5.53 21.25
N GLU A 97 -0.53 4.34 20.88
CA GLU A 97 0.10 3.47 19.90
C GLU A 97 -0.90 3.18 18.78
N GLU A 98 -0.47 3.33 17.54
CA GLU A 98 -1.33 3.16 16.37
C GLU A 98 -0.62 2.38 15.26
N GLU A 99 -1.41 1.57 14.56
CA GLU A 99 -1.01 0.92 13.33
C GLU A 99 -1.72 1.59 12.16
N VAL A 100 -0.95 2.06 11.18
CA VAL A 100 -1.47 2.80 10.03
C VAL A 100 -1.06 2.13 8.73
N GLU A 101 -2.05 1.83 7.89
CA GLU A 101 -1.85 1.46 6.50
C GLU A 101 -1.96 2.73 5.63
N ILE A 102 -0.88 3.09 4.94
CA ILE A 102 -0.85 4.30 4.09
C ILE A 102 -0.67 3.91 2.62
N SER A 103 -1.45 4.53 1.75
CA SER A 103 -1.35 4.46 0.30
C SER A 103 -1.46 5.88 -0.31
N ASP A 104 -1.33 6.00 -1.63
CA ASP A 104 -1.25 7.31 -2.31
C ASP A 104 -2.51 8.19 -2.11
N ASN A 105 -3.68 7.56 -1.95
CA ASN A 105 -4.97 8.26 -1.85
C ASN A 105 -5.77 7.90 -0.59
N MET A 106 -5.23 7.06 0.29
CA MET A 106 -5.91 6.66 1.52
C MET A 106 -4.95 6.39 2.67
N ALA A 107 -5.41 6.61 3.89
CA ALA A 107 -4.76 6.16 5.11
C ALA A 107 -5.81 5.49 6.01
N VAL A 108 -5.49 4.33 6.56
CA VAL A 108 -6.34 3.62 7.54
C VAL A 108 -5.58 3.50 8.85
N ILE A 109 -6.10 4.13 9.89
CA ILE A 109 -5.57 4.09 11.25
C ILE A 109 -6.38 3.07 12.05
N SER A 110 -5.67 2.16 12.71
CA SER A 110 -6.24 1.17 13.61
C SER A 110 -6.02 1.61 15.05
N VAL A 111 -7.08 2.06 15.70
CA VAL A 111 -7.06 2.49 17.10
C VAL A 111 -7.36 1.26 17.97
N PRO A 112 -6.37 0.75 18.74
CA PRO A 112 -6.59 -0.41 19.58
C PRO A 112 -7.46 -0.07 20.79
N PRO A 113 -8.11 -1.06 21.42
CA PRO A 113 -8.77 -0.87 22.70
C PRO A 113 -7.79 -0.28 23.73
N PRO A 114 -8.15 0.79 24.44
CA PRO A 114 -7.21 1.45 25.32
C PRO A 114 -6.92 0.57 26.54
N ARG A 115 -5.66 0.59 27.00
CA ARG A 115 -5.21 -0.23 28.14
C ARG A 115 -5.41 0.46 29.49
N PHE A 116 -5.32 1.79 29.52
CA PHE A 116 -5.19 2.55 30.77
C PHE A 116 -6.15 3.73 30.93
N ARG A 117 -6.69 4.28 29.83
CA ARG A 117 -7.63 5.41 29.84
C ARG A 117 -8.93 5.05 29.14
N PRO A 118 -10.05 5.72 29.44
CA PRO A 118 -11.27 5.59 28.66
C PRO A 118 -11.01 6.01 27.20
N GLY A 119 -11.59 5.26 26.27
CA GLY A 119 -11.47 5.49 24.84
C GLY A 119 -12.06 4.32 24.06
N ASP A 120 -12.59 4.60 22.89
CA ASP A 120 -13.32 3.63 22.10
C ASP A 120 -12.43 3.11 20.95
N PRO A 121 -12.35 1.77 20.78
CA PRO A 121 -11.60 1.19 19.68
C PRO A 121 -12.29 1.51 18.34
N ALA A 122 -11.50 1.91 17.35
CA ALA A 122 -12.04 2.39 16.09
C ALA A 122 -11.09 2.12 14.91
N TYR A 123 -11.66 2.10 13.70
CA TYR A 123 -10.89 2.32 12.48
C TYR A 123 -11.17 3.71 11.94
N ILE A 124 -10.13 4.46 11.59
CA ILE A 124 -10.24 5.78 10.97
C ILE A 124 -9.69 5.69 9.57
N LEU A 125 -10.53 5.94 8.57
CA LEU A 125 -10.15 5.93 7.16
C LEU A 125 -10.20 7.35 6.61
N HIS A 126 -9.06 7.86 6.18
CA HIS A 126 -8.96 9.06 5.37
C HIS A 126 -8.99 8.71 3.89
N ASP A 127 -9.96 9.23 3.15
CA ASP A 127 -9.98 9.24 1.69
C ASP A 127 -9.55 10.63 1.22
N PHE A 128 -8.27 10.76 0.84
CA PHE A 128 -7.68 12.04 0.44
C PHE A 128 -8.20 12.51 -0.93
N HIS A 129 -8.68 11.58 -1.76
CA HIS A 129 -9.24 11.91 -3.07
C HIS A 129 -10.66 12.48 -2.95
N ARG A 130 -11.52 11.82 -2.16
CA ARG A 130 -12.89 12.29 -1.86
C ARG A 130 -12.92 13.41 -0.82
N LYS A 131 -11.83 13.63 -0.09
CA LYS A 131 -11.72 14.55 1.05
C LYS A 131 -12.75 14.23 2.14
N LEU A 132 -12.85 12.95 2.49
CA LEU A 132 -13.73 12.46 3.52
C LEU A 132 -12.92 11.63 4.53
N THR A 133 -13.30 11.72 5.81
CA THR A 133 -12.87 10.80 6.86
C THR A 133 -14.06 9.96 7.30
N ALA A 134 -13.86 8.66 7.46
CA ALA A 134 -14.83 7.75 8.05
C ALA A 134 -14.26 7.14 9.33
N TYR A 135 -14.97 7.31 10.43
CA TYR A 135 -14.70 6.67 11.72
C TYR A 135 -15.64 5.47 11.84
N LEU A 136 -15.10 4.28 12.03
CA LEU A 136 -15.84 3.09 12.35
C LEU A 136 -15.61 2.74 13.81
N ASP A 137 -16.63 2.96 14.62
CA ASP A 137 -16.65 2.54 16.02
C ASP A 137 -16.84 1.01 16.08
N LEU A 138 -15.92 0.31 16.73
CA LEU A 138 -15.95 -1.15 16.84
C LEU A 138 -16.90 -1.65 17.93
N THR A 139 -17.19 -0.83 18.93
CA THR A 139 -18.12 -1.12 20.03
C THR A 139 -19.57 -1.01 19.53
N LEU A 140 -19.92 0.12 18.91
CA LEU A 140 -21.26 0.42 18.40
C LEU A 140 -21.52 -0.23 17.04
N ARG A 141 -20.47 -0.62 16.30
CA ARG A 141 -20.53 -1.06 14.90
C ARG A 141 -21.20 -0.03 13.98
N THR A 142 -20.94 1.24 14.26
CA THR A 142 -21.52 2.37 13.53
C THR A 142 -20.41 3.15 12.83
N CYS A 143 -20.67 3.54 11.59
CA CYS A 143 -19.82 4.42 10.82
C CYS A 143 -20.25 5.88 10.97
N PHE A 144 -19.28 6.77 11.07
CA PHE A 144 -19.49 8.20 11.12
C PHE A 144 -18.60 8.89 10.10
N VAL A 145 -19.17 9.77 9.28
CA VAL A 145 -18.49 10.35 8.12
C VAL A 145 -18.48 11.87 8.22
N ILE A 146 -17.31 12.46 7.97
CA ILE A 146 -17.08 13.91 8.04
C ILE A 146 -16.20 14.37 6.88
N PRO A 147 -16.34 15.62 6.39
CA PRO A 147 -15.35 16.21 5.50
C PRO A 147 -13.95 16.25 6.14
N LEU A 148 -12.97 15.76 5.39
CA LEU A 148 -11.56 15.75 5.77
C LEU A 148 -11.04 17.19 5.91
N ASN A 149 -10.44 17.50 7.05
CA ASN A 149 -9.77 18.77 7.25
C ASN A 149 -8.30 18.68 6.80
N THR A 150 -8.05 19.00 5.53
CA THR A 150 -6.72 18.92 4.93
C THR A 150 -5.70 19.91 5.49
N SER A 151 -6.13 20.86 6.31
CA SER A 151 -5.23 21.77 7.03
C SER A 151 -4.69 21.16 8.33
N VAL A 152 -5.36 20.13 8.85
CA VAL A 152 -5.01 19.45 10.11
C VAL A 152 -4.42 18.09 9.82
N VAL A 153 -5.05 17.30 8.95
CA VAL A 153 -4.58 15.96 8.58
C VAL A 153 -3.42 16.07 7.60
N LEU A 154 -2.28 15.46 7.96
CA LEU A 154 -1.12 15.42 7.09
C LEU A 154 -1.43 14.65 5.78
N PRO A 155 -0.87 15.07 4.64
CA PRO A 155 -1.00 14.31 3.39
C PRO A 155 -0.24 12.98 3.48
N PRO A 156 -0.53 12.01 2.58
CA PRO A 156 0.04 10.65 2.65
C PRO A 156 1.57 10.57 2.74
N GLN A 157 2.30 11.41 1.98
CA GLN A 157 3.77 11.40 2.01
C GLN A 157 4.30 11.89 3.36
N ASP A 158 3.74 12.98 3.89
CA ASP A 158 4.12 13.53 5.19
C ASP A 158 3.74 12.57 6.34
N LEU A 159 2.63 11.82 6.21
CA LEU A 159 2.30 10.75 7.15
C LEU A 159 3.34 9.63 7.11
N ILE A 160 3.78 9.19 5.94
CA ILE A 160 4.85 8.18 5.81
C ILE A 160 6.13 8.66 6.49
N ASP A 161 6.51 9.92 6.29
CA ASP A 161 7.70 10.51 6.91
C ASP A 161 7.56 10.58 8.44
N LEU A 162 6.39 11.02 8.93
CA LEU A 162 6.09 11.07 10.36
C LEU A 162 6.22 9.68 10.99
N PHE A 163 5.54 8.68 10.44
CA PHE A 163 5.57 7.32 11.00
C PHE A 163 6.95 6.68 10.90
N SER A 164 7.72 7.01 9.86
CA SER A 164 9.12 6.57 9.74
C SER A 164 10.00 7.17 10.83
N GLN A 165 9.73 8.40 11.28
CA GLN A 165 10.39 9.02 12.44
C GLN A 165 9.96 8.35 13.75
N LEU A 166 8.67 8.09 13.93
CA LEU A 166 8.10 7.46 15.13
C LEU A 166 8.59 6.02 15.35
N MET A 167 8.96 5.32 14.28
CA MET A 167 9.56 3.98 14.39
C MET A 167 10.93 4.00 15.08
N SER A 168 11.65 5.12 15.02
CA SER A 168 13.01 5.25 15.55
C SER A 168 13.07 5.86 16.94
N ASP A 169 12.08 6.68 17.32
CA ASP A 169 12.15 7.48 18.53
C ASP A 169 10.77 7.74 19.15
N SER A 170 10.71 7.89 20.48
CA SER A 170 9.46 8.22 21.16
C SER A 170 9.19 9.72 21.05
N TYR A 171 8.18 10.11 20.29
CA TYR A 171 7.83 11.52 20.09
C TYR A 171 6.98 12.06 21.23
N ARG A 172 7.33 13.23 21.77
CA ARG A 172 6.55 13.95 22.78
C ARG A 172 5.76 15.08 22.13
N SER A 173 4.46 15.11 22.36
CA SER A 173 3.53 16.07 21.76
C SER A 173 2.52 16.62 22.78
N TYR A 174 1.55 17.39 22.29
CA TYR A 174 0.46 17.94 23.07
C TYR A 174 -0.87 17.30 22.65
N LEU A 175 -1.90 17.47 23.48
CA LEU A 175 -3.26 17.00 23.19
C LEU A 175 -4.08 18.11 22.51
N VAL A 176 -4.74 17.77 21.41
CA VAL A 176 -5.73 18.61 20.71
C VAL A 176 -7.10 17.97 20.87
N HIS A 177 -8.12 18.78 21.16
CA HIS A 177 -9.49 18.30 21.32
C HIS A 177 -10.30 18.65 20.07
N GLU A 178 -11.04 17.68 19.54
CA GLU A 178 -11.99 17.87 18.44
C GLU A 178 -13.39 17.40 18.83
N ASP A 179 -14.32 18.34 18.96
CA ASP A 179 -15.73 18.05 19.25
C ASP A 179 -16.56 17.90 17.97
N LEU A 180 -17.11 16.71 17.78
CA LEU A 180 -17.96 16.33 16.67
C LEU A 180 -19.37 16.00 17.15
N VAL A 181 -20.36 16.40 16.35
CA VAL A 181 -21.78 16.16 16.61
C VAL A 181 -22.37 15.37 15.46
N VAL A 182 -23.08 14.29 15.79
CA VAL A 182 -23.81 13.46 14.83
C VAL A 182 -25.02 14.23 14.31
N THR A 183 -25.25 14.19 13.00
CA THR A 183 -26.29 15.00 12.33
C THR A 183 -27.33 14.12 11.63
N GLU A 184 -27.14 13.84 10.35
CA GLU A 184 -28.06 13.07 9.52
C GLU A 184 -27.62 11.61 9.36
N ARG A 185 -28.59 10.70 9.19
CA ARG A 185 -28.31 9.31 8.76
C ARG A 185 -28.02 9.28 7.27
N ILE A 186 -27.07 8.46 6.86
CA ILE A 186 -26.73 8.20 5.46
C ILE A 186 -27.24 6.82 5.08
N ASP A 187 -28.27 6.75 4.24
CA ASP A 187 -28.85 5.48 3.79
C ASP A 187 -28.08 4.84 2.64
N ASP A 188 -27.62 5.63 1.66
CA ASP A 188 -26.78 5.15 0.56
C ASP A 188 -25.33 5.56 0.75
N VAL A 189 -24.48 4.59 1.06
CA VAL A 189 -23.03 4.77 1.24
C VAL A 189 -22.25 4.74 -0.08
N LYS A 190 -22.88 4.35 -1.21
CA LYS A 190 -22.18 4.27 -2.52
C LYS A 190 -21.55 5.59 -2.97
N PRO A 191 -22.20 6.77 -2.79
CA PRO A 191 -21.62 8.05 -3.21
C PRO A 191 -20.38 8.44 -2.41
N LEU A 192 -20.14 7.84 -1.24
CA LEU A 192 -19.00 8.16 -0.36
C LEU A 192 -17.66 7.67 -0.91
N GLY A 193 -17.67 6.81 -1.93
CA GLY A 193 -16.47 6.28 -2.57
C GLY A 193 -16.19 4.83 -2.20
N PHE A 194 -15.27 4.22 -2.93
CA PHE A 194 -15.00 2.78 -2.83
C PHE A 194 -14.46 2.38 -1.45
N TYR A 195 -13.51 3.15 -0.90
CA TYR A 195 -12.87 2.82 0.37
C TYR A 195 -13.86 2.93 1.54
N ILE A 196 -14.57 4.05 1.66
CA ILE A 196 -15.54 4.29 2.73
C ILE A 196 -16.69 3.29 2.63
N ARG A 197 -17.23 3.05 1.43
CA ARG A 197 -18.25 2.03 1.22
C ARG A 197 -17.78 0.67 1.73
N ARG A 198 -16.56 0.24 1.41
CA ARG A 198 -16.03 -1.06 1.84
C ARG A 198 -15.90 -1.15 3.37
N LEU A 199 -15.53 -0.06 4.03
CA LEU A 199 -15.43 -0.01 5.50
C LEU A 199 -16.80 -0.05 6.19
N CYS A 200 -17.76 0.67 5.63
CA CYS A 200 -19.07 0.92 6.25
C CYS A 200 -20.21 0.03 5.73
N ASP A 201 -19.93 -0.88 4.79
CA ASP A 201 -20.94 -1.78 4.23
C ASP A 201 -21.61 -2.62 5.33
N GLY A 202 -22.95 -2.64 5.33
CA GLY A 202 -23.74 -3.37 6.32
C GLY A 202 -23.76 -2.74 7.74
N LYS A 203 -23.30 -1.50 7.89
CA LYS A 203 -23.30 -0.77 9.18
C LYS A 203 -24.20 0.46 9.12
N GLU A 204 -24.73 0.87 10.27
CA GLU A 204 -25.38 2.18 10.34
C GLU A 204 -24.35 3.26 10.07
N THR A 205 -24.70 4.22 9.20
CA THR A 205 -23.78 5.29 8.81
C THR A 205 -24.44 6.64 9.05
N TYR A 206 -23.72 7.54 9.72
CA TYR A 206 -24.19 8.88 10.03
C TYR A 206 -23.18 9.93 9.58
N ARG A 207 -23.66 11.12 9.24
CA ARG A 207 -22.82 12.28 9.00
C ARG A 207 -22.54 13.00 10.30
N MET A 208 -21.33 13.55 10.42
CA MET A 208 -20.94 14.42 11.52
C MET A 208 -20.57 15.82 11.04
N GLN A 209 -20.66 16.78 11.95
CA GLN A 209 -20.14 18.13 11.78
C GLN A 209 -19.37 18.55 13.02
N ARG A 210 -18.42 19.48 12.85
CA ARG A 210 -17.69 20.07 13.99
C ARG A 210 -18.65 20.94 14.79
N ARG A 211 -18.64 20.81 16.11
CA ARG A 211 -19.51 21.61 16.99
C ARG A 211 -19.34 23.11 16.75
N SER A 212 -18.11 23.57 16.53
CA SER A 212 -17.77 24.96 16.22
C SER A 212 -18.38 25.50 14.93
N SER A 213 -18.78 24.64 14.00
CA SER A 213 -19.42 25.02 12.73
C SER A 213 -20.95 25.12 12.83
N LEU A 214 -21.55 24.63 13.92
CA LEU A 214 -23.00 24.64 14.09
C LEU A 214 -23.52 25.99 14.63
N PRO A 215 -24.69 26.46 14.18
CA PRO A 215 -25.36 27.62 14.77
C PRO A 215 -25.65 27.37 16.26
N GLY A 216 -25.00 28.13 17.15
CA GLY A 216 -25.08 27.92 18.60
C GLY A 216 -23.97 27.06 19.21
N GLY A 217 -22.91 26.73 18.45
CA GLY A 217 -21.78 25.90 18.88
C GLY A 217 -20.93 26.41 20.05
N GLY A 218 -21.24 27.60 20.60
CA GLY A 218 -20.67 28.10 21.85
C GLY A 218 -21.51 27.79 23.11
N ILE A 219 -22.69 27.17 22.94
CA ILE A 219 -23.58 26.79 24.04
C ILE A 219 -23.41 25.29 24.29
N GLU A 220 -22.57 24.96 25.27
CA GLU A 220 -22.45 23.59 25.78
C GLU A 220 -23.72 23.26 26.57
N LYS A 221 -24.60 22.43 26.02
CA LYS A 221 -25.78 21.93 26.74
C LYS A 221 -25.27 21.05 27.89
N ARG A 222 -25.67 21.37 29.13
CA ARG A 222 -25.31 20.61 30.35
C ARG A 222 -25.89 19.18 30.42
N SER A 223 -26.46 18.66 29.33
CA SER A 223 -26.88 17.26 29.27
C SER A 223 -25.65 16.39 29.10
N ALA A 224 -25.59 15.28 29.82
CA ALA A 224 -24.68 14.19 29.52
C ALA A 224 -25.05 13.63 28.14
N GLU A 225 -24.58 14.27 27.08
CA GLU A 225 -24.65 13.72 25.73
C GLU A 225 -23.89 12.39 25.75
N ASP A 226 -24.53 11.35 25.20
CA ASP A 226 -23.90 10.04 25.02
C ASP A 226 -22.81 10.21 23.96
N CYS A 227 -21.59 10.46 24.45
CA CYS A 227 -20.41 10.72 23.65
C CYS A 227 -19.41 9.60 23.84
N PHE A 228 -18.69 9.28 22.77
CA PHE A 228 -17.56 8.38 22.79
C PHE A 228 -16.30 9.16 22.38
N THR A 229 -15.14 8.71 22.88
CA THR A 229 -13.87 9.41 22.70
C THR A 229 -12.85 8.51 22.02
N ILE A 230 -12.19 9.03 20.99
CA ILE A 230 -11.15 8.29 20.26
C ILE A 230 -9.87 9.10 20.35
N HIS A 231 -8.79 8.47 20.82
CA HIS A 231 -7.46 9.05 20.83
C HIS A 231 -6.69 8.51 19.64
N HIS A 232 -6.24 9.41 18.76
CA HIS A 232 -5.46 9.06 17.58
C HIS A 232 -4.53 10.20 17.18
N PHE A 233 -3.63 10.00 16.22
CA PHE A 233 -2.81 11.11 15.70
C PHE A 233 -2.86 11.23 14.17
N GLU A 234 -3.54 12.28 13.70
CA GLU A 234 -3.62 12.70 12.28
C GLU A 234 -2.46 13.63 11.86
N ASN A 235 -1.62 14.02 12.83
CA ASN A 235 -0.52 14.97 12.68
C ASN A 235 0.57 14.68 13.74
N LYS A 236 1.52 15.60 13.94
CA LYS A 236 2.60 15.58 14.94
C LYS A 236 2.11 15.77 16.39
N PHE A 237 0.81 15.60 16.63
CA PHE A 237 0.18 15.74 17.94
C PHE A 237 -0.95 14.72 18.09
N VAL A 238 -1.28 14.40 19.34
CA VAL A 238 -2.39 13.50 19.65
C VAL A 238 -3.68 14.30 19.63
N THR A 239 -4.69 13.75 18.97
CA THR A 239 -6.04 14.29 18.89
C THR A 239 -6.98 13.41 19.70
N GLU A 240 -7.72 14.02 20.61
CA GLU A 240 -8.89 13.43 21.25
C GLU A 240 -10.13 13.89 20.47
N THR A 241 -10.68 12.98 19.67
CA THR A 241 -11.94 13.22 18.96
C THR A 241 -13.09 12.75 19.82
N ARG A 242 -13.95 13.67 20.24
CA ARG A 242 -15.16 13.41 21.00
C ARG A 242 -16.37 13.48 20.08
N ILE A 243 -17.05 12.37 19.89
CA ILE A 243 -18.23 12.28 19.02
C ILE A 243 -19.48 12.14 19.89
N CYS A 244 -20.38 13.11 19.81
CA CYS A 244 -21.60 13.15 20.59
C CYS A 244 -22.85 13.00 19.73
N LYS A 245 -23.83 12.25 20.22
CA LYS A 245 -25.18 12.23 19.63
C LYS A 245 -25.89 13.57 19.89
N ALA A 246 -26.55 14.11 18.86
CA ALA A 246 -27.35 15.34 18.96
C ALA A 246 -28.65 15.16 19.74
#